data_AF-A0A349DAK7-F1
#
_entry.id   AF-A0A349DAK7-F1
#
_cell.length_a   1.000
_cell.length_b   1.000
_cell.length_c   1.000
_cell.angle_alpha   90.00
_cell.angle_beta   90.00
_cell.angle_gamma   90.00
#
_symmetry.space_group_name_H-M   'P 1'
#
loop_
_entity.id
_entity.type
_entity.pdbx_description
1 polymer ?
#
loop_
_entity_poly.entity_id
_entity_poly.type
_entity_poly.pdbx_seq_one_letter_code
_entity_poly.pdbx_strand_id
1 'polypeptide(L)'
;MKFPKLRQTALCNFVLFLPLILCFLPLILIGFGDYGVFGLLVIPGMILALVYIFKNFTFLMLMDFTLGTIKAQKKDAEEFRTDKNGKTRKEIERRFIIRCESFGKNESVMNKELMPVCLVHKAVPSMQVFYSVINKNVAVFSFESLTEKEFENALKLARIHLRSIANSKDKLKKFRTKEEKNAPACRADVAIFLVDNLDESIKQRVRKECISTDTTCFLPCVVDCKNGAYYFDAEKEFFEFGMMAKPPRNYAISIAKKILFSGRPPYKTSTPAPLKHPEDEEVLNMSLWDFYKDFKNTSVKEENDFLKEVRRQLKKLEEGEFEIIDEIVYFKQNDRIITLPLLPDADNERDVFLTVDDACFCRGNDKYPRKRLLKKIEKNAALHYIADELKKQGYTVDFDEI
;
A
#
# COMPACT_ATOMS: atom_id res chain seq x y z
N MET A 1 -28.32 15.38 2.45
CA MET A 1 -29.05 14.10 2.43
C MET A 1 -28.46 13.19 3.50
N LYS A 2 -29.28 12.60 4.37
CA LYS A 2 -28.84 11.54 5.30
C LYS A 2 -28.58 10.29 4.46
N PHE A 3 -27.31 9.93 4.24
CA PHE A 3 -26.96 8.73 3.49
C PHE A 3 -27.40 7.48 4.28
N PRO A 4 -27.94 6.45 3.62
CA PRO A 4 -28.32 5.23 4.31
C PRO A 4 -27.06 4.55 4.87
N LYS A 5 -27.10 4.18 6.15
CA LYS A 5 -26.04 3.40 6.84
C LYS A 5 -25.97 1.99 6.24
N LEU A 6 -25.47 1.86 5.02
CA LEU A 6 -25.32 0.57 4.35
C LEU A 6 -24.04 -0.08 4.86
N ARG A 7 -24.22 -0.87 5.92
CA ARG A 7 -23.16 -1.65 6.58
C ARG A 7 -22.61 -2.78 5.70
N GLN A 8 -23.32 -3.14 4.62
CA GLN A 8 -22.94 -4.21 3.70
C GLN A 8 -22.28 -3.65 2.44
N THR A 9 -21.02 -4.01 2.21
CA THR A 9 -20.21 -3.66 1.02
C THR A 9 -20.94 -3.97 -0.30
N ALA A 10 -21.73 -5.04 -0.34
CA ALA A 10 -22.52 -5.42 -1.52
C ALA A 10 -23.60 -4.38 -1.87
N LEU A 11 -24.20 -3.73 -0.88
CA LEU A 11 -25.23 -2.71 -1.07
C LEU A 11 -24.64 -1.35 -1.45
N CYS A 12 -23.46 -1.01 -0.92
CA CYS A 12 -22.67 0.12 -1.44
C CYS A 12 -22.27 -0.11 -2.89
N ASN A 13 -21.77 -1.30 -3.22
CA ASN A 13 -21.47 -1.68 -4.60
C ASN A 13 -22.73 -1.60 -5.47
N PHE A 14 -23.87 -2.09 -5.01
CA PHE A 14 -25.12 -1.97 -5.75
C PHE A 14 -25.49 -0.50 -5.99
N VAL A 15 -25.41 0.38 -5.00
CA VAL A 15 -25.70 1.82 -5.17
C VAL A 15 -24.67 2.52 -6.07
N LEU A 16 -23.40 2.08 -6.07
CA LEU A 16 -22.34 2.58 -6.96
C LEU A 16 -22.52 2.10 -8.41
N PHE A 17 -22.97 0.87 -8.60
CA PHE A 17 -23.16 0.23 -9.92
C PHE A 17 -24.57 0.42 -10.48
N LEU A 18 -25.56 0.79 -9.66
CA LEU A 18 -26.95 1.03 -10.09
C LEU A 18 -27.03 2.14 -11.16
N PRO A 19 -26.33 3.29 -11.04
CA PRO A 19 -26.25 4.27 -12.13
C PRO A 19 -25.65 3.69 -13.41
N LEU A 20 -24.65 2.80 -13.29
CA LEU A 20 -24.04 2.10 -14.42
C LEU A 20 -25.05 1.18 -15.11
N ILE A 21 -25.77 0.36 -14.35
CA ILE A 21 -26.84 -0.54 -14.84
C ILE A 21 -27.98 0.28 -15.47
N LEU A 22 -28.39 1.38 -14.83
CA LEU A 22 -29.41 2.29 -15.32
C LEU A 22 -28.99 3.08 -16.56
N CYS A 23 -27.69 3.26 -16.83
CA CYS A 23 -27.19 3.79 -18.11
C CYS A 23 -27.35 2.78 -19.26
N PHE A 24 -27.38 1.47 -18.97
CA PHE A 24 -27.57 0.43 -20.00
C PHE A 24 -29.05 0.05 -20.22
N LEU A 25 -29.93 0.32 -19.26
CA LEU A 25 -31.37 0.06 -19.36
C LEU A 25 -32.04 0.73 -20.59
N PRO A 26 -31.72 1.98 -20.95
CA PRO A 26 -32.30 2.63 -22.12
C PRO A 26 -31.83 2.00 -23.43
N LEU A 27 -30.58 1.50 -23.50
CA LEU A 27 -30.08 0.77 -24.67
C LEU A 27 -30.88 -0.51 -24.95
N ILE A 28 -31.44 -1.13 -23.90
CA ILE A 28 -32.32 -2.31 -23.99
C ILE A 28 -33.75 -1.91 -24.40
N LEU A 29 -34.22 -0.73 -23.98
CA LEU A 29 -35.58 -0.23 -24.22
C LEU A 29 -35.76 0.49 -25.57
N ILE A 30 -34.68 0.84 -26.28
CA ILE A 30 -34.70 1.39 -27.65
C ILE A 30 -35.40 0.45 -28.65
N GLY A 31 -35.57 -0.83 -28.32
CA GLY A 31 -36.30 -1.80 -29.14
C GLY A 31 -37.84 -1.71 -29.11
N PHE A 32 -38.45 -0.88 -28.25
CA PHE A 32 -39.89 -1.00 -27.92
C PHE A 32 -40.75 0.28 -28.00
N GLY A 33 -40.27 1.44 -28.46
CA GLY A 33 -41.13 2.63 -28.50
C GLY A 33 -40.61 3.90 -29.21
N ASP A 34 -41.53 4.85 -29.36
CA ASP A 34 -41.43 6.08 -30.16
C ASP A 34 -40.20 6.95 -29.81
N TYR A 35 -39.32 7.14 -30.79
CA TYR A 35 -37.92 7.55 -30.60
C TYR A 35 -37.73 9.00 -30.13
N GLY A 36 -38.70 9.89 -30.41
CA GLY A 36 -38.52 11.34 -30.23
C GLY A 36 -38.54 11.82 -28.78
N VAL A 37 -39.51 11.36 -27.99
CA VAL A 37 -39.65 11.77 -26.57
C VAL A 37 -38.69 10.97 -25.68
N PHE A 38 -38.41 9.72 -26.05
CA PHE A 38 -37.50 8.84 -25.31
C PHE A 38 -36.05 9.36 -25.39
N GLY A 39 -35.58 9.76 -26.57
CA GLY A 39 -34.24 10.34 -26.73
C GLY A 39 -34.02 11.64 -25.95
N LEU A 40 -35.05 12.50 -25.87
CA LEU A 40 -34.98 13.82 -25.23
C LEU A 40 -34.85 13.76 -23.69
N LEU A 41 -35.37 12.72 -23.04
CA LEU A 41 -35.26 12.53 -21.59
C LEU A 41 -34.13 11.58 -21.19
N VAL A 42 -33.86 10.55 -22.01
CA VAL A 42 -32.84 9.54 -21.73
C VAL A 42 -31.43 10.07 -21.93
N ILE A 43 -31.18 10.83 -23.01
CA ILE A 43 -29.82 11.29 -23.32
C ILE A 43 -29.30 12.24 -22.23
N PRO A 44 -30.05 13.25 -21.75
CA PRO A 44 -29.61 14.08 -20.63
C PRO A 44 -29.44 13.29 -19.33
N GLY A 45 -30.35 12.34 -19.06
CA GLY A 45 -30.24 11.45 -17.90
C GLY A 45 -28.97 10.59 -17.93
N MET A 46 -28.62 10.02 -19.09
CA MET A 46 -27.37 9.28 -19.31
C MET A 46 -26.16 10.18 -19.21
N ILE A 47 -26.19 11.40 -19.75
CA ILE A 47 -25.08 12.35 -19.62
C ILE A 47 -24.87 12.74 -18.16
N LEU A 48 -25.93 13.05 -17.40
CA LEU A 48 -25.84 13.36 -15.98
C LEU A 48 -25.35 12.17 -15.16
N ALA A 49 -25.81 10.95 -15.47
CA ALA A 49 -25.35 9.73 -14.84
C ALA A 49 -23.87 9.45 -15.18
N LEU A 50 -23.45 9.64 -16.44
CA LEU A 50 -22.05 9.52 -16.87
C LEU A 50 -21.17 10.57 -16.18
N VAL A 51 -21.61 11.83 -16.09
CA VAL A 51 -20.88 12.88 -15.37
C VAL A 51 -20.78 12.53 -13.88
N TYR A 52 -21.87 12.02 -13.27
CA TYR A 52 -21.85 11.56 -11.89
C TYR A 52 -20.91 10.37 -11.68
N ILE A 53 -20.91 9.39 -12.59
CA ILE A 53 -20.01 8.25 -12.59
C ILE A 53 -18.57 8.75 -12.76
N PHE A 54 -18.22 9.44 -13.84
CA PHE A 54 -16.84 9.89 -14.06
C PHE A 54 -16.31 10.79 -12.94
N LYS A 55 -17.14 11.67 -12.36
CA LYS A 55 -16.72 12.58 -11.29
C LYS A 55 -16.64 11.92 -9.92
N ASN A 56 -17.58 11.03 -9.57
CA ASN A 56 -17.67 10.45 -8.23
C ASN A 56 -17.22 8.99 -8.15
N PHE A 57 -17.39 8.19 -9.21
CA PHE A 57 -17.02 6.77 -9.22
C PHE A 57 -15.52 6.58 -9.03
N THR A 58 -14.67 7.32 -9.75
CA THR A 58 -13.21 7.23 -9.60
C THR A 58 -12.79 7.52 -8.16
N PHE A 59 -13.36 8.56 -7.57
CA PHE A 59 -13.09 8.94 -6.19
C PHE A 59 -13.64 7.92 -5.18
N LEU A 60 -14.87 7.44 -5.35
CA LEU A 60 -15.49 6.45 -4.46
C LEU A 60 -14.79 5.09 -4.55
N MET A 61 -14.32 4.69 -5.74
CA MET A 61 -13.47 3.51 -5.94
C MET A 61 -12.13 3.67 -5.24
N LEU A 62 -11.52 4.84 -5.30
CA LEU A 62 -10.29 5.13 -4.57
C LEU A 62 -10.53 5.02 -3.06
N MET A 63 -11.59 5.61 -2.54
CA MET A 63 -11.95 5.51 -1.11
C MET A 63 -12.26 4.08 -0.67
N ASP A 64 -12.97 3.30 -1.47
CA ASP A 64 -13.23 1.89 -1.18
C ASP A 64 -11.95 1.07 -1.19
N PHE A 65 -11.06 1.34 -2.16
CA PHE A 65 -9.75 0.71 -2.22
C PHE A 65 -8.91 1.06 -0.99
N THR A 66 -8.82 2.34 -0.63
CA THR A 66 -8.07 2.83 0.54
C THR A 66 -8.62 2.26 1.84
N LEU A 67 -9.95 2.27 2.03
CA LEU A 67 -10.56 1.61 3.19
C LEU A 67 -10.26 0.11 3.21
N GLY A 68 -10.33 -0.54 2.04
CA GLY A 68 -10.02 -1.95 1.88
C GLY A 68 -8.56 -2.29 2.21
N THR A 69 -7.60 -1.45 1.83
CA THR A 69 -6.18 -1.64 2.16
C THR A 69 -5.92 -1.41 3.63
N ILE A 70 -6.49 -0.36 4.25
CA ILE A 70 -6.42 -0.10 5.69
C ILE A 70 -7.00 -1.29 6.47
N LYS A 71 -8.19 -1.77 6.10
CA LYS A 71 -8.79 -2.94 6.75
C LYS A 71 -7.93 -4.19 6.57
N ALA A 72 -7.30 -4.37 5.41
CA ALA A 72 -6.43 -5.51 5.17
C ALA A 72 -5.08 -5.43 5.91
N GLN A 73 -4.61 -4.23 6.23
CA GLN A 73 -3.47 -3.98 7.10
C GLN A 73 -3.83 -4.30 8.56
N LYS A 74 -4.97 -3.78 9.04
CA LYS A 74 -5.44 -3.98 10.42
C LYS A 74 -5.94 -5.40 10.69
N LYS A 75 -6.35 -6.14 9.64
CA LYS A 75 -6.84 -7.52 9.74
C LYS A 75 -5.69 -8.51 9.60
N ASP A 76 -5.04 -8.77 10.72
CA ASP A 76 -4.02 -9.81 10.86
C ASP A 76 -4.45 -10.92 11.84
N ALA A 77 -3.77 -12.06 11.79
CA ALA A 77 -3.95 -13.16 12.71
C ALA A 77 -2.60 -13.65 13.21
N GLU A 78 -2.49 -13.90 14.52
CA GLU A 78 -1.30 -14.50 15.12
C GLU A 78 -1.12 -15.95 14.67
N GLU A 79 -2.23 -16.67 14.56
CA GLU A 79 -2.26 -18.07 14.21
C GLU A 79 -3.38 -18.32 13.18
N PHE A 80 -3.02 -18.91 12.05
CA PHE A 80 -4.00 -19.41 11.11
C PHE A 80 -4.19 -20.91 11.32
N ARG A 81 -5.44 -21.39 11.40
CA ARG A 81 -5.75 -22.82 11.52
C ARG A 81 -6.56 -23.31 10.34
N THR A 82 -6.15 -24.44 9.74
CA THR A 82 -6.88 -25.07 8.65
C THR A 82 -6.55 -26.54 8.47
N ASP A 83 -7.59 -27.36 8.37
CA ASP A 83 -7.48 -28.79 8.07
C ASP A 83 -7.43 -29.07 6.55
N LYS A 84 -7.59 -28.04 5.72
CA LYS A 84 -7.65 -28.15 4.25
C LYS A 84 -6.34 -28.53 3.58
N ASN A 85 -5.24 -28.68 4.31
CA ASN A 85 -3.94 -29.05 3.73
C ASN A 85 -3.55 -30.51 4.04
N GLY A 86 -4.35 -31.26 4.81
CA GLY A 86 -4.03 -32.62 5.25
C GLY A 86 -3.74 -32.67 6.74
N LYS A 87 -3.53 -33.89 7.24
CA LYS A 87 -3.30 -34.17 8.67
C LYS A 87 -1.88 -34.61 9.00
N THR A 88 -1.08 -34.94 7.98
CA THR A 88 0.31 -35.38 8.14
C THR A 88 1.26 -34.45 7.40
N ARG A 89 2.51 -34.32 7.87
CA ARG A 89 3.54 -33.53 7.18
C ARG A 89 3.72 -33.95 5.72
N LYS A 90 3.72 -35.25 5.42
CA LYS A 90 3.82 -35.77 4.04
C LYS A 90 2.65 -35.31 3.14
N GLU A 91 1.42 -35.29 3.66
CA GLU A 91 0.27 -34.79 2.91
C GLU A 91 0.36 -33.28 2.67
N ILE A 92 0.73 -32.51 3.70
CA ILE A 92 0.88 -31.06 3.63
C ILE A 92 1.99 -30.69 2.65
N GLU A 93 3.15 -31.34 2.77
CA GLU A 93 4.30 -31.18 1.89
C GLU A 93 3.92 -31.45 0.44
N ARG A 94 3.28 -32.57 0.15
CA ARG A 94 2.82 -32.91 -1.21
C ARG A 94 1.88 -31.84 -1.77
N ARG A 95 0.93 -31.32 -0.98
CA ARG A 95 0.04 -30.25 -1.43
C ARG A 95 0.79 -28.95 -1.70
N PHE A 96 1.81 -28.64 -0.91
CA PHE A 96 2.60 -27.43 -1.08
C PHE A 96 3.48 -27.53 -2.33
N ILE A 97 4.11 -28.68 -2.57
CA ILE A 97 4.84 -28.95 -3.81
C ILE A 97 3.93 -28.72 -5.03
N ILE A 98 2.74 -29.35 -5.07
CA ILE A 98 1.80 -29.18 -6.19
C ILE A 98 1.45 -27.70 -6.41
N ARG A 99 1.22 -26.94 -5.34
CA ARG A 99 0.92 -25.50 -5.44
C ARG A 99 2.12 -24.70 -5.93
N CYS A 100 3.32 -25.02 -5.47
CA CYS A 100 4.56 -24.38 -5.92
C CYS A 100 4.83 -24.66 -7.40
N GLU A 101 4.69 -25.90 -7.85
CA GLU A 101 4.82 -26.28 -9.27
C GLU A 101 3.80 -25.57 -10.16
N SER A 102 2.56 -25.39 -9.69
CA SER A 102 1.55 -24.60 -10.41
C SER A 102 1.82 -23.09 -10.38
N PHE A 103 2.68 -22.63 -9.45
CA PHE A 103 2.94 -21.21 -9.23
C PHE A 103 3.98 -20.66 -10.20
N GLY A 104 5.09 -21.37 -10.40
CA GLY A 104 6.25 -20.91 -11.17
C GLY A 104 7.14 -22.06 -11.67
N LYS A 105 8.37 -21.73 -12.06
CA LYS A 105 9.36 -22.69 -12.56
C LYS A 105 10.24 -23.18 -11.41
N ASN A 106 10.53 -24.49 -11.39
CA ASN A 106 11.48 -25.07 -10.45
C ASN A 106 12.90 -24.60 -10.77
N GLU A 107 13.64 -24.23 -9.74
CA GLU A 107 15.04 -23.80 -9.82
C GLU A 107 15.96 -24.84 -9.18
N SER A 108 17.18 -24.96 -9.69
CA SER A 108 18.18 -25.88 -9.15
C SER A 108 18.79 -25.36 -7.84
N VAL A 109 19.00 -26.25 -6.89
CA VAL A 109 19.58 -25.94 -5.59
C VAL A 109 21.11 -25.85 -5.71
N MET A 110 21.70 -24.72 -5.28
CA MET A 110 23.15 -24.48 -5.37
C MET A 110 23.98 -25.07 -4.22
N ASN A 111 23.39 -25.27 -3.03
CA ASN A 111 24.09 -25.78 -1.84
C ASN A 111 23.63 -27.22 -1.51
N LYS A 112 24.56 -28.09 -1.10
CA LYS A 112 24.26 -29.48 -0.71
C LYS A 112 23.74 -29.59 0.72
N GLU A 113 24.01 -28.60 1.57
CA GLU A 113 23.52 -28.59 2.94
C GLU A 113 22.07 -28.09 3.00
N LEU A 114 21.20 -28.92 3.56
CA LEU A 114 19.76 -28.69 3.77
C LEU A 114 19.00 -28.21 2.52
N MET A 115 18.78 -29.11 1.58
CA MET A 115 18.07 -28.78 0.35
C MET A 115 16.58 -28.47 0.60
N PRO A 116 16.04 -27.38 0.01
CA PRO A 116 14.60 -27.18 -0.01
C PRO A 116 13.94 -28.33 -0.77
N VAL A 117 12.81 -28.80 -0.24
CA VAL A 117 11.92 -29.76 -0.91
C VAL A 117 11.42 -29.17 -2.24
N CYS A 118 11.24 -27.85 -2.28
CA CYS A 118 10.78 -27.15 -3.46
C CYS A 118 11.38 -25.74 -3.50
N LEU A 119 11.95 -25.34 -4.63
CA LEU A 119 12.45 -23.99 -4.89
C LEU A 119 11.86 -23.51 -6.22
N VAL A 120 11.06 -22.45 -6.17
CA VAL A 120 10.30 -21.97 -7.32
C VAL A 120 10.48 -20.48 -7.55
N HIS A 121 10.65 -20.13 -8.82
CA HIS A 121 10.72 -18.76 -9.30
C HIS A 121 9.56 -18.43 -10.26
N LYS A 122 8.95 -17.27 -10.07
CA LYS A 122 8.01 -16.67 -11.02
C LYS A 122 8.31 -15.19 -11.24
N ALA A 123 8.75 -14.87 -12.45
CA ALA A 123 8.87 -13.50 -12.92
C ALA A 123 7.52 -12.99 -13.46
N VAL A 124 7.09 -11.81 -13.04
CA VAL A 124 5.88 -11.16 -13.57
C VAL A 124 6.23 -9.72 -13.97
N PRO A 125 5.79 -9.24 -15.14
CA PRO A 125 5.93 -7.83 -15.48
C PRO A 125 5.13 -6.99 -14.48
N SER A 126 5.75 -5.95 -13.92
CA SER A 126 5.00 -4.87 -13.27
C SER A 126 4.12 -4.16 -14.29
N MET A 127 2.89 -3.87 -13.89
CA MET A 127 1.95 -2.99 -14.59
C MET A 127 2.11 -1.52 -14.14
N GLN A 128 2.99 -1.27 -13.15
CA GLN A 128 3.28 0.05 -12.60
C GLN A 128 4.71 0.45 -12.96
N VAL A 129 4.95 1.74 -13.20
CA VAL A 129 6.26 2.30 -13.62
C VAL A 129 7.34 2.13 -12.55
N PHE A 130 6.94 1.90 -11.29
CA PHE A 130 7.86 1.78 -10.14
C PHE A 130 8.81 0.59 -10.17
N TYR A 131 8.45 -0.52 -10.85
CA TYR A 131 9.30 -1.70 -10.93
C TYR A 131 9.43 -2.20 -12.36
N SER A 132 10.63 -2.64 -12.75
CA SER A 132 10.80 -3.30 -14.04
C SER A 132 10.21 -4.71 -14.01
N VAL A 133 10.49 -5.51 -12.99
CA VAL A 133 9.98 -6.88 -12.86
C VAL A 133 9.68 -7.18 -11.41
N ILE A 134 8.70 -8.05 -11.18
CA ILE A 134 8.38 -8.58 -9.85
C ILE A 134 8.82 -10.04 -9.83
N ASN A 135 9.94 -10.31 -9.17
CA ASN A 135 10.48 -11.64 -8.93
C ASN A 135 9.81 -12.24 -7.69
N LYS A 136 9.03 -13.30 -7.89
CA LYS A 136 8.31 -13.98 -6.82
C LYS A 136 8.95 -15.33 -6.58
N ASN A 137 9.59 -15.51 -5.43
CA ASN A 137 10.38 -16.69 -5.12
C ASN A 137 9.79 -17.41 -3.91
N VAL A 138 9.77 -18.74 -3.95
CA VAL A 138 9.27 -19.59 -2.86
C VAL A 138 10.26 -20.71 -2.60
N ALA A 139 10.64 -20.91 -1.35
CA ALA A 139 11.41 -22.06 -0.90
C ALA A 139 10.61 -22.79 0.19
N VAL A 140 10.48 -24.11 0.07
CA VAL A 140 9.83 -24.97 1.05
C VAL A 140 10.86 -25.92 1.64
N PHE A 141 10.94 -25.97 2.96
CA PHE A 141 11.80 -26.85 3.74
C PHE A 141 10.96 -27.73 4.66
N SER A 142 11.44 -28.94 4.95
CA SER A 142 10.72 -29.93 5.77
C SER A 142 11.64 -30.44 6.87
N PHE A 143 11.16 -30.37 8.10
CA PHE A 143 11.88 -30.73 9.32
C PHE A 143 11.01 -31.63 10.20
N GLU A 144 11.64 -32.54 10.93
CA GLU A 144 10.95 -33.34 11.95
C GLU A 144 10.73 -32.52 13.22
N SER A 145 11.79 -31.88 13.69
CA SER A 145 11.78 -30.93 14.79
C SER A 145 12.47 -29.64 14.37
N LEU A 146 12.03 -28.53 14.93
CA LEU A 146 12.69 -27.24 14.72
C LEU A 146 12.84 -26.54 16.07
N THR A 147 14.07 -26.58 16.58
CA THR A 147 14.51 -25.80 17.74
C THR A 147 14.88 -24.37 17.34
N GLU A 148 15.03 -23.47 18.30
CA GLU A 148 15.38 -22.07 18.03
C GLU A 148 16.70 -21.92 17.25
N LYS A 149 17.75 -22.66 17.62
CA LYS A 149 19.05 -22.62 16.92
C LYS A 149 18.94 -23.17 15.49
N GLU A 150 18.16 -24.23 15.29
CA GLU A 150 17.93 -24.78 13.96
C GLU A 150 17.11 -23.81 13.09
N PHE A 151 16.17 -23.09 13.69
CA PHE A 151 15.39 -22.06 12.99
C PHE A 151 16.28 -20.92 12.49
N GLU A 152 17.22 -20.42 13.29
CA GLU A 152 18.17 -19.39 12.85
C GLU A 152 19.03 -19.85 11.66
N ASN A 153 19.52 -21.08 11.72
CA ASN A 153 20.31 -21.66 10.63
C ASN A 153 19.44 -21.88 9.38
N ALA A 154 18.21 -22.36 9.55
CA ALA A 154 17.25 -22.54 8.47
C ALA A 154 16.90 -21.20 7.79
N LEU A 155 16.74 -20.11 8.56
CA LEU A 155 16.53 -18.77 8.01
C LEU A 155 17.71 -18.30 7.16
N LYS A 156 18.95 -18.48 7.65
CA LYS A 156 20.17 -18.12 6.91
C LYS A 156 20.27 -18.90 5.59
N LEU A 157 20.04 -20.21 5.65
CA LEU A 157 20.08 -21.08 4.46
C LEU A 157 18.97 -20.75 3.47
N ALA A 158 17.75 -20.51 3.95
CA ALA A 158 16.63 -20.09 3.11
C ALA A 158 16.95 -18.80 2.35
N ARG A 159 17.56 -17.81 3.02
CA ARG A 159 18.00 -16.56 2.38
C ARG A 159 19.04 -16.82 1.29
N ILE A 160 20.00 -17.71 1.53
CA ILE A 160 21.03 -18.06 0.53
C ILE A 160 20.39 -18.69 -0.71
N HIS A 161 19.53 -19.70 -0.53
CA HIS A 161 18.84 -20.37 -1.65
C HIS A 161 17.96 -19.40 -2.43
N LEU A 162 17.14 -18.62 -1.73
CA LEU A 162 16.25 -17.65 -2.36
C LEU A 162 17.06 -16.60 -3.11
N ARG A 163 18.16 -16.08 -2.54
CA ARG A 163 19.06 -15.11 -3.19
C ARG A 163 19.75 -15.67 -4.43
N SER A 164 20.10 -16.96 -4.46
CA SER A 164 20.76 -17.57 -5.61
C SER A 164 19.91 -17.62 -6.90
N ILE A 165 18.59 -17.47 -6.77
CA ILE A 165 17.71 -17.38 -7.94
C ILE A 165 18.06 -16.10 -8.72
N ALA A 166 18.41 -16.27 -10.00
CA ALA A 166 18.79 -15.18 -10.88
C ALA A 166 17.64 -14.19 -11.07
N ASN A 167 17.95 -12.89 -10.97
CA ASN A 167 16.99 -11.83 -11.28
C ASN A 167 16.68 -11.84 -12.79
N SER A 168 15.44 -12.11 -13.17
CA SER A 168 15.02 -12.25 -14.56
C SER A 168 14.71 -10.90 -15.23
N LYS A 169 15.61 -9.91 -15.09
CA LYS A 169 15.48 -8.59 -15.71
C LYS A 169 15.33 -8.67 -17.25
N ASP A 170 15.87 -9.70 -17.88
CA ASP A 170 16.05 -9.73 -19.33
C ASP A 170 14.91 -10.34 -20.16
N LYS A 171 13.98 -11.10 -19.57
CA LYS A 171 13.02 -11.90 -20.35
C LYS A 171 11.72 -11.19 -20.78
N LEU A 172 11.45 -9.97 -20.32
CA LEU A 172 10.13 -9.30 -20.47
C LEU A 172 10.21 -7.89 -21.11
N LYS A 173 11.25 -7.59 -21.90
CA LYS A 173 11.58 -6.23 -22.37
C LYS A 173 10.88 -5.73 -23.65
N LYS A 174 10.09 -6.56 -24.36
CA LYS A 174 9.68 -6.26 -25.75
C LYS A 174 8.69 -5.10 -25.92
N PHE A 175 7.88 -4.74 -24.92
CA PHE A 175 6.82 -3.71 -25.05
C PHE A 175 6.77 -2.73 -23.87
N ARG A 176 7.93 -2.18 -23.48
CA ARG A 176 8.04 -1.31 -22.29
C ARG A 176 8.77 -0.01 -22.58
N THR A 177 8.40 1.04 -21.86
CA THR A 177 9.03 2.37 -21.95
C THR A 177 10.47 2.32 -21.44
N LYS A 178 11.26 3.37 -21.72
CA LYS A 178 12.65 3.47 -21.25
C LYS A 178 12.72 3.54 -19.71
N GLU A 179 11.79 4.26 -19.10
CA GLU A 179 11.65 4.38 -17.64
C GLU A 179 11.32 3.03 -16.99
N GLU A 180 10.34 2.29 -17.51
CA GLU A 180 9.97 0.95 -17.01
C GLU A 180 11.11 -0.07 -17.13
N LYS A 181 12.00 0.09 -18.12
CA LYS A 181 13.18 -0.76 -18.29
C LYS A 181 14.29 -0.43 -17.29
N ASN A 182 14.39 0.83 -16.88
CA ASN A 182 15.39 1.32 -15.95
C ASN A 182 14.96 1.19 -14.48
N ALA A 183 13.66 1.04 -14.22
CA ALA A 183 13.11 0.84 -12.89
C ALA A 183 13.74 -0.38 -12.17
N PRO A 184 13.89 -0.34 -10.83
CA PRO A 184 14.46 -1.44 -10.07
C PRO A 184 13.60 -2.71 -10.17
N ALA A 185 14.22 -3.86 -9.95
CA ALA A 185 13.48 -5.12 -9.86
C ALA A 185 12.96 -5.29 -8.43
N CYS A 186 11.66 -5.56 -8.29
CA CYS A 186 11.06 -5.94 -7.01
C CYS A 186 11.29 -7.44 -6.76
N ARG A 187 11.65 -7.82 -5.54
CA ARG A 187 11.86 -9.21 -5.11
C ARG A 187 10.98 -9.52 -3.90
N ALA A 188 10.16 -10.56 -4.02
CA ALA A 188 9.31 -11.07 -2.96
C ALA A 188 9.66 -12.54 -2.71
N ASP A 189 10.45 -12.77 -1.66
CA ASP A 189 10.98 -14.07 -1.26
C ASP A 189 10.14 -14.62 -0.10
N VAL A 190 9.62 -15.84 -0.24
CA VAL A 190 8.86 -16.54 0.80
C VAL A 190 9.55 -17.85 1.16
N ALA A 191 9.91 -18.01 2.44
CA ALA A 191 10.44 -19.26 2.97
C ALA A 191 9.36 -19.96 3.80
N ILE A 192 9.11 -21.24 3.56
CA ILE A 192 8.09 -22.03 4.25
C ILE A 192 8.78 -23.20 4.95
N PHE A 193 8.64 -23.29 6.26
CA PHE A 193 9.21 -24.35 7.10
C PHE A 193 8.09 -25.26 7.59
N LEU A 194 8.06 -26.51 7.11
CA LEU A 194 7.13 -27.54 7.56
C LEU A 194 7.76 -28.31 8.73
N VAL A 195 7.07 -28.39 9.86
CA VAL A 195 7.61 -28.96 11.11
C VAL A 195 6.57 -29.84 11.80
N ASP A 196 6.96 -30.99 12.34
CA ASP A 196 6.09 -31.83 13.20
C ASP A 196 6.17 -31.43 14.68
N ASN A 197 7.37 -31.13 15.19
CA ASN A 197 7.61 -30.65 16.56
C ASN A 197 8.21 -29.25 16.55
N LEU A 198 7.39 -28.25 16.87
CA LEU A 198 7.76 -26.84 16.86
C LEU A 198 8.00 -26.32 18.28
N ASP A 199 9.13 -25.65 18.50
CA ASP A 199 9.39 -24.88 19.72
C ASP A 199 8.44 -23.66 19.80
N GLU A 200 7.75 -23.49 20.94
CA GLU A 200 6.79 -22.40 21.16
C GLU A 200 7.40 -21.01 20.96
N SER A 201 8.69 -20.85 21.29
CA SER A 201 9.41 -19.59 21.11
C SER A 201 9.42 -19.10 19.64
N ILE A 202 9.38 -20.04 18.68
CA ILE A 202 9.43 -19.74 17.24
C ILE A 202 8.12 -19.09 16.77
N LYS A 203 6.97 -19.41 17.39
CA LYS A 203 5.65 -18.94 16.94
C LYS A 203 5.53 -17.42 16.93
N GLN A 204 6.10 -16.76 17.93
CA GLN A 204 6.15 -15.30 17.99
C GLN A 204 7.34 -14.74 17.22
N ARG A 205 8.49 -15.45 17.26
CA ARG A 205 9.73 -15.00 16.62
C ARG A 205 9.60 -14.91 15.11
N VAL A 206 8.97 -15.88 14.44
CA VAL A 206 8.83 -15.91 12.97
C VAL A 206 8.22 -14.62 12.41
N ARG A 207 7.31 -13.97 13.16
CA ARG A 207 6.67 -12.71 12.75
C ARG A 207 7.68 -11.55 12.71
N LYS A 208 8.65 -11.53 13.62
CA LYS A 208 9.69 -10.49 13.70
C LYS A 208 10.82 -10.68 12.69
N GLU A 209 10.91 -11.85 12.07
CA GLU A 209 11.97 -12.19 11.10
C GLU A 209 11.62 -11.77 9.65
N CYS A 210 10.45 -11.16 9.45
CA CYS A 210 10.08 -10.54 8.19
C CYS A 210 10.93 -9.28 7.96
N ILE A 211 11.70 -9.26 6.87
CA ILE A 211 12.55 -8.11 6.50
C ILE A 211 12.02 -7.56 5.18
N SER A 212 11.69 -6.28 5.14
CA SER A 212 11.19 -5.57 3.96
C SER A 212 12.02 -4.31 3.73
N THR A 213 12.32 -4.03 2.46
CA THR A 213 12.91 -2.80 1.94
C THR A 213 12.08 -2.35 0.73
N ASP A 214 12.38 -1.20 0.15
CA ASP A 214 11.61 -0.66 -0.99
C ASP A 214 11.55 -1.58 -2.21
N THR A 215 12.54 -2.45 -2.37
CA THR A 215 12.67 -3.34 -3.54
C THR A 215 12.71 -4.81 -3.18
N THR A 216 12.89 -5.20 -1.92
CA THR A 216 13.02 -6.60 -1.53
C THR A 216 12.22 -6.92 -0.27
N CYS A 217 11.63 -8.11 -0.20
CA CYS A 217 11.05 -8.64 1.02
C CYS A 217 11.41 -10.12 1.19
N PHE A 218 11.79 -10.50 2.41
CA PHE A 218 11.94 -11.88 2.85
C PHE A 218 10.90 -12.17 3.94
N LEU A 219 9.95 -13.06 3.63
CA LEU A 219 8.87 -13.47 4.52
C LEU A 219 9.02 -14.94 4.92
N PRO A 220 9.46 -15.23 6.15
CA PRO A 220 9.45 -16.59 6.69
C PRO A 220 8.04 -16.98 7.15
N CYS A 221 7.69 -18.25 6.92
CA CYS A 221 6.44 -18.87 7.34
C CYS A 221 6.76 -20.21 8.01
N VAL A 222 6.14 -20.49 9.14
CA VAL A 222 6.27 -21.77 9.84
C VAL A 222 4.92 -22.48 9.84
N VAL A 223 4.93 -23.77 9.54
CA VAL A 223 3.76 -24.64 9.53
C VAL A 223 3.97 -25.76 10.53
N ASP A 224 3.17 -25.73 11.59
CA ASP A 224 3.04 -26.82 12.54
C ASP A 224 2.10 -27.87 11.95
N CYS A 225 2.70 -28.89 11.33
CA CYS A 225 2.00 -29.93 10.61
C CYS A 225 1.14 -30.80 11.52
N LYS A 226 1.53 -30.94 12.79
CA LYS A 226 0.83 -31.78 13.78
C LYS A 226 -0.44 -31.09 14.29
N ASN A 227 -0.37 -29.79 14.57
CA ASN A 227 -1.50 -29.01 15.08
C ASN A 227 -2.33 -28.34 13.98
N GLY A 228 -1.88 -28.37 12.72
CA GLY A 228 -2.57 -27.71 11.61
C GLY A 228 -2.55 -26.18 11.72
N ALA A 229 -1.49 -25.64 12.30
CA ALA A 229 -1.32 -24.21 12.59
C ALA A 229 -0.23 -23.60 11.71
N TYR A 230 -0.44 -22.34 11.31
CA TYR A 230 0.42 -21.63 10.37
C TYR A 230 0.74 -20.24 10.93
N TYR A 231 2.01 -19.90 10.96
CA TYR A 231 2.55 -18.69 11.60
C TYR A 231 3.40 -17.92 10.58
N PHE A 232 3.03 -16.67 10.33
CA PHE A 232 3.82 -15.72 9.55
C PHE A 232 3.27 -14.32 9.78
N ASP A 233 4.05 -13.31 9.42
CA ASP A 233 3.58 -11.92 9.45
C ASP A 233 2.69 -11.65 8.23
N ALA A 234 1.38 -11.56 8.43
CA ALA A 234 0.42 -11.27 7.37
C ALA A 234 -0.05 -9.80 7.35
N GLU A 235 0.56 -8.94 8.18
CA GLU A 235 0.32 -7.50 8.20
C GLU A 235 0.81 -6.88 6.90
N LYS A 236 -0.11 -6.27 6.16
CA LYS A 236 0.19 -5.60 4.90
C LYS A 236 0.66 -4.17 5.16
N GLU A 237 1.64 -3.73 4.37
CA GLU A 237 1.99 -2.31 4.31
C GLU A 237 0.90 -1.55 3.56
N PHE A 238 0.61 -0.33 4.02
CA PHE A 238 -0.32 0.56 3.33
C PHE A 238 0.19 0.85 1.92
N PHE A 239 -0.72 0.81 0.94
CA PHE A 239 -0.39 1.25 -0.41
C PHE A 239 -1.63 1.77 -1.13
N GLU A 240 -1.47 2.85 -1.87
CA GLU A 240 -2.51 3.47 -2.65
C GLU A 240 -2.22 3.27 -4.14
N PHE A 241 -3.19 2.69 -4.86
CA PHE A 241 -2.99 2.29 -6.24
C PHE A 241 -2.81 3.50 -7.15
N GLY A 242 -1.67 3.55 -7.85
CA GLY A 242 -1.35 4.61 -8.80
C GLY A 242 -0.64 5.82 -8.20
N MET A 243 -0.60 5.93 -6.86
CA MET A 243 0.14 6.98 -6.15
C MET A 243 1.52 6.50 -5.68
N MET A 244 1.62 5.21 -5.28
CA MET A 244 2.87 4.63 -4.81
C MET A 244 3.11 3.22 -5.33
N ALA A 245 4.37 2.78 -5.27
CA ALA A 245 4.75 1.41 -5.57
C ALA A 245 4.07 0.45 -4.59
N LYS A 246 3.43 -0.61 -5.09
CA LYS A 246 2.92 -1.64 -4.18
C LYS A 246 4.10 -2.31 -3.47
N PRO A 247 4.17 -2.32 -2.14
CA PRO A 247 5.38 -2.75 -1.45
C PRO A 247 5.73 -4.24 -1.66
N PRO A 248 7.02 -4.61 -1.66
CA PRO A 248 7.48 -6.00 -1.83
C PRO A 248 6.85 -6.97 -0.81
N ARG A 249 6.65 -6.53 0.43
CA ARG A 249 5.97 -7.28 1.49
C ARG A 249 4.56 -7.71 1.10
N ASN A 250 3.79 -6.83 0.47
CA ASN A 250 2.43 -7.15 0.04
C ASN A 250 2.41 -8.21 -1.08
N TYR A 251 3.46 -8.29 -1.90
CA TYR A 251 3.63 -9.39 -2.83
C TYR A 251 3.99 -10.69 -2.11
N ALA A 252 4.94 -10.66 -1.16
CA ALA A 252 5.34 -11.82 -0.37
C ALA A 252 4.13 -12.43 0.39
N ILE A 253 3.33 -11.61 1.06
CA ILE A 253 2.11 -12.04 1.75
C ILE A 253 1.11 -12.65 0.77
N SER A 254 0.94 -12.06 -0.42
CA SER A 254 0.05 -12.62 -1.44
C SER A 254 0.53 -13.97 -1.94
N ILE A 255 1.84 -14.20 -2.04
CA ILE A 255 2.44 -15.48 -2.41
C ILE A 255 2.21 -16.49 -1.29
N ALA A 256 2.54 -16.14 -0.04
CA ALA A 256 2.31 -16.98 1.14
C ALA A 256 0.85 -17.42 1.23
N LYS A 257 -0.11 -16.49 1.10
CA LYS A 257 -1.55 -16.82 1.11
C LYS A 257 -1.93 -17.76 -0.03
N LYS A 258 -1.34 -17.62 -1.21
CA LYS A 258 -1.59 -18.49 -2.37
C LYS A 258 -1.04 -19.90 -2.14
N ILE A 259 0.17 -20.04 -1.61
CA ILE A 259 0.80 -21.34 -1.36
C ILE A 259 0.20 -22.03 -0.13
N LEU A 260 0.06 -21.32 0.99
CA LEU A 260 -0.43 -21.88 2.26
C LEU A 260 -1.94 -22.18 2.22
N PHE A 261 -2.76 -21.33 1.58
CA PHE A 261 -4.23 -21.37 1.69
C PHE A 261 -4.99 -21.29 0.36
N SER A 262 -4.33 -21.53 -0.78
CA SER A 262 -4.95 -21.36 -2.11
C SER A 262 -5.55 -19.96 -2.33
N GLY A 263 -5.00 -18.95 -1.66
CA GLY A 263 -5.34 -17.53 -1.81
C GLY A 263 -6.36 -16.99 -0.80
N ARG A 264 -7.03 -17.85 -0.02
CA ARG A 264 -8.07 -17.43 0.95
C ARG A 264 -7.70 -17.86 2.36
N PRO A 265 -7.14 -16.96 3.19
CA PRO A 265 -6.78 -17.29 4.57
C PRO A 265 -8.03 -17.65 5.40
N PRO A 266 -7.91 -18.61 6.34
CA PRO A 266 -9.02 -19.13 7.12
C PRO A 266 -9.36 -18.23 8.34
N TYR A 267 -9.59 -16.93 8.12
CA TYR A 267 -9.77 -15.94 9.21
C TYR A 267 -10.88 -16.27 10.24
N LYS A 268 -11.85 -17.14 9.92
CA LYS A 268 -12.91 -17.55 10.84
C LYS A 268 -12.44 -18.52 11.93
N THR A 269 -11.42 -19.32 11.63
CA THR A 269 -10.84 -20.33 12.53
C THR A 269 -9.47 -19.90 13.05
N SER A 270 -9.02 -18.70 12.67
CA SER A 270 -7.76 -18.07 13.09
C SER A 270 -7.92 -17.31 14.40
N THR A 271 -6.83 -17.22 15.16
CA THR A 271 -6.73 -16.31 16.31
C THR A 271 -6.34 -14.92 15.79
N PRO A 272 -7.20 -13.88 15.94
CA PRO A 272 -6.87 -12.53 15.49
C PRO A 272 -5.66 -11.99 16.26
N ALA A 273 -4.83 -11.20 15.58
CA ALA A 273 -3.75 -10.49 16.26
C ALA A 273 -4.33 -9.37 17.14
N PRO A 274 -3.69 -9.04 18.27
CA PRO A 274 -4.08 -7.89 19.07
C PRO A 274 -3.99 -6.62 18.22
N LEU A 275 -4.99 -5.76 18.35
CA LEU A 275 -5.00 -4.46 17.69
C LEU A 275 -3.89 -3.59 18.28
N LYS A 276 -3.20 -2.82 17.43
CA LYS A 276 -2.14 -1.90 17.88
C LYS A 276 -2.73 -0.69 18.58
N HIS A 277 -3.88 -0.21 18.09
CA HIS A 277 -4.62 0.91 18.66
C HIS A 277 -6.10 0.58 18.84
N PRO A 278 -6.77 1.08 19.90
CA PRO A 278 -8.20 0.88 20.09
C PRO A 278 -9.05 1.36 18.90
N GLU A 279 -8.61 2.44 18.24
CA GLU A 279 -9.25 3.02 17.05
C GLU A 279 -9.25 2.07 15.83
N ASP A 280 -8.39 1.04 15.84
CA ASP A 280 -8.37 0.04 14.78
C ASP A 280 -9.67 -0.77 14.72
N GLU A 281 -10.34 -0.98 15.85
CA GLU A 281 -11.62 -1.69 15.91
C GLU A 281 -12.73 -0.90 15.23
N GLU A 282 -12.75 0.42 15.43
CA GLU A 282 -13.70 1.33 14.78
C GLU A 282 -13.50 1.31 13.27
N VAL A 283 -12.25 1.42 12.81
CA VAL A 283 -11.91 1.39 11.39
C VAL A 283 -12.24 0.06 10.72
N LEU A 284 -12.01 -1.08 11.40
CA LEU A 284 -12.39 -2.40 10.89
C LEU A 284 -13.90 -2.53 10.66
N ASN A 285 -14.70 -1.90 11.51
CA ASN A 285 -16.16 -1.92 11.46
C ASN A 285 -16.78 -0.76 10.66
N MET A 286 -15.97 0.22 10.25
CA MET A 286 -16.40 1.41 9.54
C MET A 286 -16.98 1.08 8.16
N SER A 287 -18.09 1.73 7.78
CA SER A 287 -18.63 1.63 6.42
C SER A 287 -17.89 2.58 5.47
N LEU A 288 -17.99 2.35 4.15
CA LEU A 288 -17.44 3.28 3.15
C LEU A 288 -17.97 4.71 3.33
N TRP A 289 -19.23 4.86 3.73
CA TRP A 289 -19.86 6.17 3.91
C TRP A 289 -19.41 6.87 5.18
N ASP A 290 -19.19 6.11 6.25
CA ASP A 290 -18.63 6.66 7.49
C ASP A 290 -17.18 7.10 7.23
N PHE A 291 -16.39 6.27 6.55
CA PHE A 291 -15.04 6.61 6.11
C PHE A 291 -15.01 7.86 5.23
N TYR A 292 -15.91 7.96 4.24
CA TYR A 292 -16.00 9.14 3.39
C TYR A 292 -16.38 10.39 4.19
N LYS A 293 -17.33 10.28 5.12
CA LYS A 293 -17.78 11.40 5.95
C LYS A 293 -16.65 11.87 6.86
N ASP A 294 -15.94 10.95 7.48
CA ASP A 294 -14.81 11.24 8.36
C ASP A 294 -13.68 11.86 7.55
N PHE A 295 -13.29 11.24 6.43
CA PHE A 295 -12.30 11.81 5.51
C PHE A 295 -12.64 13.25 5.11
N LYS A 296 -13.88 13.49 4.68
CA LYS A 296 -14.32 14.84 4.28
C LYS A 296 -14.30 15.82 5.45
N ASN A 297 -14.75 15.41 6.64
CA ASN A 297 -14.77 16.27 7.81
C ASN A 297 -13.34 16.61 8.27
N THR A 298 -12.45 15.62 8.27
CA THR A 298 -11.04 15.77 8.61
C THR A 298 -10.35 16.70 7.60
N SER A 299 -10.48 16.45 6.30
CA SER A 299 -9.88 17.32 5.27
C SER A 299 -10.40 18.76 5.34
N VAL A 300 -11.71 18.95 5.57
CA VAL A 300 -12.27 20.31 5.72
C VAL A 300 -11.79 20.97 7.01
N LYS A 301 -11.63 20.22 8.10
CA LYS A 301 -11.12 20.75 9.35
C LYS A 301 -9.64 21.15 9.22
N GLU A 302 -8.81 20.27 8.68
CA GLU A 302 -7.39 20.52 8.40
C GLU A 302 -7.21 21.73 7.48
N GLU A 303 -7.96 21.82 6.39
CA GLU A 303 -7.91 22.98 5.49
C GLU A 303 -8.30 24.28 6.21
N ASN A 304 -9.35 24.24 7.04
CA ASN A 304 -9.76 25.41 7.81
C ASN A 304 -8.74 25.82 8.87
N ASP A 305 -8.15 24.85 9.56
CA ASP A 305 -7.16 25.10 10.61
C ASP A 305 -5.84 25.60 9.99
N PHE A 306 -5.42 25.05 8.85
CA PHE A 306 -4.34 25.59 8.03
C PHE A 306 -4.59 27.05 7.62
N LEU A 307 -5.78 27.37 7.08
CA LEU A 307 -6.10 28.74 6.68
C LEU A 307 -6.18 29.70 7.87
N LYS A 308 -6.62 29.23 9.05
CA LYS A 308 -6.55 30.04 10.28
C LYS A 308 -5.11 30.32 10.68
N GLU A 309 -4.25 29.32 10.61
CA GLU A 309 -2.83 29.47 10.96
C GLU A 309 -2.13 30.43 9.99
N VAL A 310 -2.35 30.28 8.69
CA VAL A 310 -1.90 31.24 7.67
C VAL A 310 -2.33 32.67 8.01
N ARG A 311 -3.60 32.90 8.40
CA ARG A 311 -4.08 34.23 8.78
C ARG A 311 -3.44 34.74 10.07
N ARG A 312 -3.15 33.85 11.01
CA ARG A 312 -2.42 34.18 12.24
C ARG A 312 -1.01 34.63 11.90
N GLN A 313 -0.31 33.87 11.06
CA GLN A 313 1.06 34.15 10.65
C GLN A 313 1.17 35.42 9.82
N LEU A 314 0.22 35.69 8.92
CA LEU A 314 0.18 36.94 8.16
C LEU A 314 0.12 38.19 9.06
N LYS A 315 -0.54 38.08 10.22
CA LYS A 315 -0.62 39.16 11.22
C LYS A 315 0.59 39.23 12.15
N LYS A 316 1.20 38.08 12.46
CA LYS A 316 2.27 37.94 13.46
C LYS A 316 3.65 38.26 12.88
N LEU A 317 4.00 37.66 11.74
CA LEU A 317 5.32 37.77 11.15
C LEU A 317 5.58 39.17 10.60
N GLU A 318 6.82 39.63 10.65
CA GLU A 318 7.27 40.81 9.89
C GLU A 318 7.66 40.42 8.45
N GLU A 319 7.81 41.42 7.58
CA GLU A 319 8.19 41.17 6.19
C GLU A 319 9.57 40.51 6.11
N GLY A 320 9.65 39.39 5.39
CA GLY A 320 10.89 38.63 5.27
C GLY A 320 11.18 37.69 6.44
N GLU A 321 10.31 37.60 7.45
CA GLU A 321 10.43 36.59 8.49
C GLU A 321 9.72 35.28 8.11
N PHE A 322 10.15 34.17 8.74
CA PHE A 322 9.41 32.91 8.72
C PHE A 322 9.35 32.26 10.10
N GLU A 323 8.36 31.36 10.24
CA GLU A 323 8.23 30.46 11.38
C GLU A 323 7.96 29.04 10.85
N ILE A 324 8.45 28.03 11.57
CA ILE A 324 8.21 26.61 11.26
C ILE A 324 7.21 26.07 12.28
N ILE A 325 6.09 25.54 11.80
CA ILE A 325 5.06 24.92 12.64
C ILE A 325 4.62 23.64 11.97
N ASP A 326 4.63 22.53 12.72
CA ASP A 326 4.19 21.20 12.26
C ASP A 326 4.79 20.85 10.89
N GLU A 327 6.12 21.00 10.75
CA GLU A 327 6.87 20.69 9.52
C GLU A 327 6.47 21.55 8.30
N ILE A 328 5.83 22.69 8.52
CA ILE A 328 5.51 23.67 7.48
C ILE A 328 6.22 24.98 7.78
N VAL A 329 7.00 25.47 6.82
CA VAL A 329 7.58 26.81 6.85
C VAL A 329 6.53 27.83 6.39
N TYR A 330 6.26 28.84 7.20
CA TYR A 330 5.40 29.98 6.89
C TYR A 330 6.27 31.22 6.73
N PHE A 331 6.48 31.67 5.49
CA PHE A 331 7.30 32.84 5.17
C PHE A 331 6.44 34.02 4.72
N LYS A 332 6.63 35.20 5.31
CA LYS A 332 5.85 36.38 4.94
C LYS A 332 6.50 37.17 3.82
N GLN A 333 5.71 37.39 2.77
CA GLN A 333 6.08 38.20 1.63
C GLN A 333 4.92 39.10 1.20
N ASN A 334 5.06 40.39 1.46
CA ASN A 334 4.07 41.44 1.27
C ASN A 334 2.72 41.10 1.95
N ASP A 335 1.66 41.03 1.15
CA ASP A 335 0.29 40.72 1.55
C ASP A 335 0.01 39.21 1.64
N ARG A 336 1.06 38.37 1.61
CA ARG A 336 0.97 36.92 1.47
C ARG A 336 1.85 36.17 2.44
N ILE A 337 1.44 34.93 2.72
CA ILE A 337 2.29 33.91 3.32
C ILE A 337 2.60 32.88 2.23
N ILE A 338 3.88 32.56 2.06
CA ILE A 338 4.36 31.41 1.31
C ILE A 338 4.50 30.25 2.30
N THR A 339 3.91 29.11 1.97
CA THR A 339 3.99 27.88 2.77
C THR A 339 4.77 26.81 2.04
N LEU A 340 5.72 26.18 2.72
CA LEU A 340 6.58 25.13 2.18
C LEU A 340 6.63 23.95 3.15
N PRO A 341 6.31 22.72 2.71
CA PRO A 341 6.55 21.54 3.53
C PRO A 341 8.06 21.30 3.70
N LEU A 342 8.46 21.05 4.94
CA LEU A 342 9.81 20.70 5.36
C LEU A 342 9.82 19.22 5.71
N LEU A 343 10.50 18.39 4.92
CA LEU A 343 10.60 16.96 5.20
C LEU A 343 11.94 16.68 5.88
N PRO A 344 11.98 16.22 7.14
CA PRO A 344 13.22 15.77 7.75
C PRO A 344 13.71 14.46 7.09
N ASP A 345 15.02 14.28 7.02
CA ASP A 345 15.63 13.00 6.64
C ASP A 345 15.32 11.96 7.73
N ALA A 346 14.99 10.74 7.30
CA ALA A 346 14.66 9.63 8.19
C ALA A 346 15.83 9.24 9.12
N ASP A 347 17.06 9.49 8.67
CA ASP A 347 18.28 9.13 9.43
C ASP A 347 18.82 10.29 10.28
N ASN A 348 18.44 11.54 10.00
CA ASN A 348 18.92 12.73 10.71
C ASN A 348 17.92 13.91 10.64
N GLU A 349 17.28 14.23 11.77
CA GLU A 349 16.30 15.32 11.88
C GLU A 349 16.85 16.73 11.57
N ARG A 350 18.18 16.89 11.47
CA ARG A 350 18.82 18.17 11.08
C ARG A 350 19.06 18.28 9.57
N ASP A 351 18.94 17.19 8.84
CA ASP A 351 18.97 17.20 7.38
C ASP A 351 17.52 17.32 6.91
N VAL A 352 17.20 18.38 6.17
CA VAL A 352 15.82 18.73 5.80
C VAL A 352 15.72 19.03 4.32
N PHE A 353 14.64 18.52 3.71
CA PHE A 353 14.29 18.72 2.32
C PHE A 353 13.16 19.74 2.21
N LEU A 354 13.38 20.78 1.41
CA LEU A 354 12.34 21.73 1.05
C LEU A 354 11.65 21.26 -0.24
N THR A 355 10.37 20.91 -0.13
CA THR A 355 9.55 20.44 -1.26
C THR A 355 9.07 21.62 -2.12
N VAL A 356 9.95 22.02 -3.04
CA VAL A 356 9.78 23.20 -3.87
C VAL A 356 8.46 23.17 -4.66
N ASP A 357 8.04 22.02 -5.19
CA ASP A 357 6.83 21.90 -6.01
C ASP A 357 5.51 21.99 -5.24
N ASP A 358 5.56 21.80 -3.93
CA ASP A 358 4.40 21.93 -3.06
C ASP A 358 4.26 23.32 -2.42
N ALA A 359 5.19 24.23 -2.74
CA ALA A 359 5.10 25.64 -2.38
C ALA A 359 3.73 26.23 -2.77
N CYS A 360 3.01 26.73 -1.78
CA CYS A 360 1.76 27.46 -1.97
C CYS A 360 1.91 28.88 -1.44
N PHE A 361 1.03 29.79 -1.87
CA PHE A 361 0.83 31.03 -1.14
C PHE A 361 -0.64 31.25 -0.82
N CYS A 362 -0.86 32.04 0.22
CA CYS A 362 -2.18 32.45 0.67
C CYS A 362 -2.19 33.93 1.05
N ARG A 363 -3.30 34.62 0.76
CA ARG A 363 -3.65 35.94 1.30
C ARG A 363 -4.65 35.80 2.44
N GLY A 364 -4.76 36.83 3.28
CA GLY A 364 -5.66 36.82 4.44
C GLY A 364 -7.13 36.49 4.12
N ASN A 365 -7.59 36.86 2.92
CA ASN A 365 -8.97 36.65 2.47
C ASN A 365 -9.16 35.43 1.54
N ASP A 366 -8.11 34.64 1.32
CA ASP A 366 -8.22 33.46 0.47
C ASP A 366 -9.09 32.38 1.12
N LYS A 367 -9.82 31.66 0.25
CA LYS A 367 -10.63 30.50 0.61
C LYS A 367 -9.89 29.18 0.46
N TYR A 368 -8.74 29.17 -0.21
CA TYR A 368 -7.90 28.00 -0.47
C TYR A 368 -6.48 28.45 -0.85
N PRO A 369 -5.44 27.63 -0.56
CA PRO A 369 -4.06 27.89 -0.98
C PRO A 369 -3.90 27.90 -2.51
N ARG A 370 -3.00 28.75 -3.02
CA ARG A 370 -2.79 28.91 -4.47
C ARG A 370 -1.37 28.49 -4.88
N LYS A 371 -1.26 27.47 -5.75
CA LYS A 371 0.03 26.99 -6.32
C LYS A 371 0.50 27.76 -7.56
N ARG A 372 -0.41 28.18 -8.44
CA ARG A 372 -0.08 28.61 -9.84
C ARG A 372 0.34 30.07 -10.06
N LEU A 373 0.39 30.88 -9.00
CA LEU A 373 0.52 32.34 -9.11
C LEU A 373 1.82 32.91 -8.51
N LEU A 374 2.73 32.05 -8.05
CA LEU A 374 4.11 32.44 -7.72
C LEU A 374 4.93 32.49 -9.01
N LYS A 375 5.47 33.66 -9.36
CA LYS A 375 6.42 33.73 -10.47
C LYS A 375 7.67 32.93 -10.08
N LYS A 376 8.24 32.17 -11.03
CA LYS A 376 9.43 31.32 -10.80
C LYS A 376 10.57 32.06 -10.10
N ILE A 377 10.78 33.32 -10.44
CA ILE A 377 11.82 34.19 -9.85
C ILE A 377 11.52 34.51 -8.37
N GLU A 378 10.28 34.86 -8.04
CA GLU A 378 9.86 35.20 -6.67
C GLU A 378 9.91 33.96 -5.77
N LYS A 379 9.49 32.80 -6.31
CA LYS A 379 9.57 31.49 -5.66
C LYS A 379 11.02 31.13 -5.31
N ASN A 380 11.93 31.23 -6.28
CA ASN A 380 13.34 30.88 -6.06
C ASN A 380 14.03 31.83 -5.08
N ALA A 381 13.71 33.14 -5.12
CA ALA A 381 14.26 34.10 -4.18
C ALA A 381 13.84 33.81 -2.73
N ALA A 382 12.56 33.52 -2.50
CA ALA A 382 12.07 33.14 -1.18
C ALA A 382 12.67 31.82 -0.69
N LEU A 383 12.79 30.82 -1.57
CA LEU A 383 13.40 29.52 -1.27
C LEU A 383 14.86 29.62 -0.85
N HIS A 384 15.67 30.36 -1.61
CA HIS A 384 17.08 30.56 -1.26
C HIS A 384 17.24 31.30 0.07
N TYR A 385 16.42 32.33 0.30
CA TYR A 385 16.43 33.04 1.57
C TYR A 385 16.09 32.14 2.77
N ILE A 386 15.02 31.34 2.66
CA ILE A 386 14.60 30.39 3.70
C ILE A 386 15.69 29.34 3.94
N ALA A 387 16.26 28.78 2.88
CA ALA A 387 17.33 27.79 2.99
C ALA A 387 18.59 28.34 3.65
N ASP A 388 18.98 29.57 3.32
CA ASP A 388 20.14 30.23 3.93
C ASP A 388 19.93 30.47 5.43
N GLU A 389 18.72 30.84 5.84
CA GLU A 389 18.42 31.08 7.25
C GLU A 389 18.28 29.79 8.06
N LEU A 390 17.70 28.73 7.48
CA LEU A 390 17.70 27.39 8.06
C LEU A 390 19.14 26.88 8.27
N LYS A 391 20.03 27.11 7.30
CA LYS A 391 21.46 26.79 7.43
C LYS A 391 22.12 27.53 8.59
N LYS A 392 21.79 28.81 8.81
CA LYS A 392 22.28 29.56 9.98
C LYS A 392 21.77 29.00 11.30
N GLN A 393 20.58 28.41 11.32
CA GLN A 393 20.02 27.72 12.48
C GLN A 393 20.60 26.30 12.68
N GLY A 394 21.51 25.85 11.82
CA GLY A 394 22.25 24.60 11.95
C GLY A 394 21.63 23.41 11.22
N TYR A 395 20.69 23.65 10.30
CA TYR A 395 20.14 22.63 9.41
C TYR A 395 21.00 22.44 8.15
N THR A 396 21.10 21.21 7.67
CA THR A 396 21.55 20.94 6.29
C THR A 396 20.31 20.98 5.42
N VAL A 397 20.30 21.83 4.39
CA VAL A 397 19.12 22.00 3.54
C VAL A 397 19.45 21.58 2.12
N ASP A 398 18.71 20.58 1.63
CA ASP A 398 18.65 20.21 0.23
C ASP A 398 17.30 20.62 -0.37
N PHE A 399 17.34 20.99 -1.65
CA PHE A 399 16.13 21.17 -2.44
C PHE A 399 15.81 19.86 -3.12
N ASP A 400 14.55 19.44 -3.11
CA ASP A 400 14.07 18.44 -4.06
C ASP A 400 14.23 19.03 -5.48
N GLU A 401 15.38 18.78 -6.11
CA GLU A 401 15.59 19.05 -7.53
C GLU A 401 15.19 17.83 -8.37
N ILE A 402 14.56 18.14 -9.50
CA ILE A 402 13.91 17.28 -10.51
C ILE A 402 14.69 16.03 -10.90
#